data_AF-W7I6T9-F1
#
_entry.id   AF-W7I6T9-F1
#
_cell.length_a   1.000
_cell.length_b   1.000
_cell.length_c   1.000
_cell.angle_alpha   90.00
_cell.angle_beta   90.00
_cell.angle_gamma   90.00
#
_symmetry.space_group_name_H-M   'P 1'
#
loop_
_entity.id
_entity.type
_entity.pdbx_description
1 polymer ?
#
loop_
_entity_poly.entity_id
_entity_poly.type
_entity_poly.pdbx_seq_one_letter_code
_entity_poly.pdbx_strand_id
1 'polypeptide(L)'
;METDGIAGGLDDVDVDLSDETQDFRFLAAITKKGGSIPKRGEKDFEPDGTNLQSSTLDESRNAMLQALSVERSHTGKSRVTATWHPSRSLAKVHEQRGVLFKSMGRADKTGTIWLLPEELIYMVERGSLECFYDPTGDAGINVPMSVQAVYAAALPATGGLERYQVYANLRRTGYIVYRDPDQQSNELFKTVTYQYRPTAAVDPRGIWGIKLWNLGMFGALFTSVFRTGWSRDHDPLRPLLRPGAYKNFREIYTRLLVPRHPPPPPPPLQERPTAEGKDPHFNTTFHVWKPRPNFKKSSPGPPDFYISVVSTKDTKVPSLAQVESLFNEIPEEVPKRPVGAFQALKEGRKNVILAVVDYGVISYMKFSDSRFAEHPLDVDPPGPGKGGKGKGKGAPHKSGNSKAGAKPSGGK
;
A
#
# COMPACT_ATOMS: atom_id res chain seq x y z
N MET A 1 58.55 -27.17 15.83
CA MET A 1 57.57 -26.70 16.83
C MET A 1 56.36 -26.24 16.06
N GLU A 2 55.34 -27.10 16.10
CA GLU A 2 53.97 -26.78 15.67
C GLU A 2 53.44 -25.62 16.51
N THR A 3 52.66 -24.73 15.90
CA THR A 3 51.48 -24.16 16.55
C THR A 3 50.41 -23.87 15.50
N ASP A 4 49.43 -24.77 15.54
CA ASP A 4 48.03 -24.74 15.17
C ASP A 4 47.36 -23.43 14.76
N GLY A 5 46.44 -23.60 13.81
CA GLY A 5 45.53 -22.58 13.31
C GLY A 5 44.38 -22.22 14.27
N ILE A 6 43.78 -21.08 13.97
CA ILE A 6 42.51 -20.62 14.52
C ILE A 6 41.65 -20.25 13.32
N ALA A 7 40.74 -21.15 12.96
CA ALA A 7 39.61 -20.85 12.10
C ALA A 7 38.57 -20.10 12.93
N GLY A 8 38.51 -18.78 12.77
CA GLY A 8 37.43 -17.94 13.28
C GLY A 8 36.35 -17.81 12.22
N GLY A 9 35.23 -18.51 12.40
CA GLY A 9 34.01 -18.26 11.66
C GLY A 9 33.47 -16.87 12.02
N LEU A 10 33.25 -16.04 11.00
CA LEU A 10 32.54 -14.77 11.11
C LEU A 10 31.24 -14.91 10.31
N ASP A 11 30.19 -15.05 11.09
CA ASP A 11 28.78 -14.70 10.89
C ASP A 11 28.37 -14.11 9.53
N ASP A 12 27.37 -14.78 8.91
CA ASP A 12 26.50 -14.23 7.87
C ASP A 12 25.85 -12.93 8.40
N VAL A 13 26.43 -11.79 8.05
CA VAL A 13 25.79 -10.50 8.21
C VAL A 13 24.77 -10.40 7.07
N ASP A 14 23.48 -10.34 7.41
CA ASP A 14 22.41 -10.01 6.46
C ASP A 14 22.66 -8.62 5.87
N VAL A 15 23.39 -8.55 4.75
CA VAL A 15 23.64 -7.32 4.00
C VAL A 15 22.35 -6.93 3.29
N ASP A 16 21.83 -5.74 3.60
CA ASP A 16 20.66 -5.16 2.94
C ASP A 16 20.98 -4.87 1.46
N LEU A 17 20.42 -5.71 0.60
CA LEU A 17 20.63 -5.73 -0.86
C LEU A 17 19.99 -4.55 -1.60
N SER A 18 19.40 -3.56 -0.92
CA SER A 18 18.68 -2.47 -1.57
C SER A 18 19.60 -1.38 -2.18
N ASP A 19 20.85 -1.25 -1.72
CA ASP A 19 21.68 -0.04 -1.96
C ASP A 19 22.88 -0.18 -2.93
N GLU A 20 23.18 -1.32 -3.55
CA GLU A 20 24.37 -1.51 -4.41
C GLU A 20 24.25 -0.94 -5.86
N THR A 21 25.29 -0.32 -6.43
CA THR A 21 25.24 0.23 -7.81
C THR A 21 25.42 -0.84 -8.90
N GLN A 22 24.69 -0.75 -10.02
CA GLN A 22 24.83 -1.69 -11.15
C GLN A 22 26.00 -1.31 -12.07
N ASP A 23 26.94 -2.23 -12.32
CA ASP A 23 28.01 -2.06 -13.32
C ASP A 23 27.57 -2.54 -14.71
N PHE A 24 27.56 -1.62 -15.69
CA PHE A 24 27.03 -1.86 -17.04
C PHE A 24 27.95 -2.70 -17.93
N ARG A 25 29.23 -2.92 -17.55
CA ARG A 25 30.17 -3.77 -18.31
C ARG A 25 29.67 -5.20 -18.48
N PHE A 26 28.95 -5.73 -17.48
CA PHE A 26 28.40 -7.08 -17.53
C PHE A 26 27.26 -7.24 -18.55
N LEU A 27 26.54 -6.17 -18.88
CA LEU A 27 25.49 -6.21 -19.92
C LEU A 27 26.09 -6.43 -21.32
N ALA A 28 27.27 -5.89 -21.58
CA ALA A 28 27.99 -6.10 -22.83
C ALA A 28 28.51 -7.55 -22.98
N ALA A 29 28.72 -8.27 -21.87
CA ALA A 29 29.10 -9.67 -21.88
C ALA A 29 27.91 -10.62 -22.15
N ILE A 30 26.71 -10.27 -21.65
CA ILE A 30 25.47 -11.06 -21.82
C ILE A 30 25.03 -11.15 -23.28
N THR A 31 25.24 -10.09 -24.07
CA THR A 31 24.86 -10.07 -25.50
C THR A 31 25.72 -11.00 -26.36
N LYS A 32 26.91 -11.42 -25.90
CA LYS A 32 27.84 -12.27 -26.67
C LYS A 32 27.73 -13.77 -26.39
N LYS A 33 27.29 -14.19 -25.20
CA LYS A 33 27.06 -15.60 -24.84
C LYS A 33 25.98 -15.62 -23.77
N GLY A 34 24.90 -16.38 -23.98
CA GLY A 34 23.70 -16.44 -23.11
C GLY A 34 24.00 -16.64 -21.62
N GLY A 35 24.32 -15.54 -20.95
CA GLY A 35 24.84 -15.50 -19.59
C GLY A 35 23.73 -15.29 -18.57
N SER A 36 23.93 -15.87 -17.38
CA SER A 36 23.08 -15.63 -16.22
C SER A 36 23.06 -14.15 -15.85
N ILE A 37 21.90 -13.67 -15.40
CA ILE A 37 21.69 -12.32 -14.86
C ILE A 37 22.81 -11.99 -13.85
N PRO A 38 23.47 -10.82 -13.94
CA PRO A 38 24.60 -10.51 -13.07
C PRO A 38 24.15 -10.45 -11.61
N LYS A 39 24.94 -11.05 -10.71
CA LYS A 39 24.86 -10.76 -9.28
C LYS A 39 25.49 -9.39 -9.04
N ARG A 40 24.83 -8.60 -8.18
CA ARG A 40 25.10 -7.18 -7.92
C ARG A 40 26.47 -7.04 -7.21
N GLY A 41 27.20 -5.98 -7.56
CA GLY A 41 28.61 -5.79 -7.21
C GLY A 41 28.81 -4.94 -5.95
N GLU A 42 29.99 -5.05 -5.35
CA GLU A 42 30.39 -4.32 -4.15
C GLU A 42 30.46 -2.80 -4.39
N LYS A 43 30.17 -2.02 -3.34
CA LYS A 43 30.20 -0.56 -3.34
C LYS A 43 31.65 -0.07 -3.41
N ASP A 44 32.06 0.53 -4.52
CA ASP A 44 33.36 1.22 -4.62
C ASP A 44 33.42 2.40 -3.63
N PHE A 45 34.50 2.44 -2.86
CA PHE A 45 34.80 3.45 -1.84
C PHE A 45 35.31 4.76 -2.46
N GLU A 46 35.70 5.72 -1.59
CA GLU A 46 36.28 7.02 -1.93
C GLU A 46 37.31 6.94 -3.07
N PRO A 47 37.41 7.97 -3.92
CA PRO A 47 38.32 7.93 -5.07
C PRO A 47 39.78 7.77 -4.58
N ASP A 48 40.37 6.59 -4.80
CA ASP A 48 41.77 6.30 -4.42
C ASP A 48 42.80 6.99 -5.35
N GLY A 49 42.33 7.84 -6.27
CA GLY A 49 43.14 8.64 -7.19
C GLY A 49 43.91 7.80 -8.23
N THR A 50 43.63 6.51 -8.34
CA THR A 50 44.34 5.61 -9.24
C THR A 50 43.80 5.71 -10.67
N ASN A 51 44.70 5.67 -11.66
CA ASN A 51 44.31 5.63 -13.09
C ASN A 51 43.49 4.38 -13.45
N LEU A 52 43.62 3.31 -12.66
CA LEU A 52 42.85 2.07 -12.85
C LEU A 52 41.37 2.28 -12.53
N GLN A 53 41.06 3.02 -11.46
CA GLN A 53 39.68 3.36 -11.09
C GLN A 53 39.04 4.29 -12.11
N SER A 54 39.74 5.34 -12.55
CA SER A 54 39.19 6.25 -13.57
C SER A 54 38.94 5.53 -14.89
N SER A 55 39.88 4.68 -15.34
CA SER A 55 39.71 3.85 -16.54
C SER A 55 38.52 2.90 -16.40
N THR A 56 38.35 2.28 -15.23
CA THR A 56 37.23 1.36 -14.96
C THR A 56 35.89 2.08 -14.98
N LEU A 57 35.81 3.27 -14.40
CA LEU A 57 34.61 4.12 -14.41
C LEU A 57 34.25 4.58 -15.82
N ASP A 58 35.26 5.01 -16.60
CA ASP A 58 35.05 5.43 -17.99
C ASP A 58 34.60 4.25 -18.87
N GLU A 59 35.17 3.07 -18.69
CA GLU A 59 34.73 1.84 -19.36
C GLU A 59 33.28 1.48 -19.00
N SER A 60 32.90 1.58 -17.72
CA SER A 60 31.52 1.31 -17.28
C SER A 60 30.54 2.34 -17.84
N ARG A 61 30.91 3.63 -17.83
CA ARG A 61 30.12 4.71 -18.44
C ARG A 61 29.96 4.52 -19.95
N ASN A 62 31.03 4.14 -20.64
CA ASN A 62 30.99 3.86 -22.07
C ASN A 62 30.13 2.64 -22.39
N ALA A 63 30.21 1.57 -21.58
CA ALA A 63 29.33 0.41 -21.70
C ALA A 63 27.85 0.79 -21.49
N MET A 64 27.55 1.66 -20.52
CA MET A 64 26.20 2.20 -20.30
C MET A 64 25.72 3.00 -21.52
N LEU A 65 26.52 3.95 -22.01
CA LEU A 65 26.17 4.77 -23.18
C LEU A 65 25.98 3.91 -24.44
N GLN A 66 26.82 2.89 -24.63
CA GLN A 66 26.68 1.94 -25.72
C GLN A 66 25.37 1.16 -25.62
N ALA A 67 25.01 0.65 -24.44
CA ALA A 67 23.75 -0.03 -24.22
C ALA A 67 22.53 0.87 -24.47
N LEU A 68 22.63 2.16 -24.10
CA LEU A 68 21.59 3.16 -24.36
C LEU A 68 21.49 3.56 -25.84
N SER A 69 22.61 3.47 -26.60
CA SER A 69 22.67 3.83 -28.02
C SER A 69 22.03 2.81 -28.96
N VAL A 70 21.79 1.59 -28.50
CA VAL A 70 21.16 0.53 -29.30
C VAL A 70 19.78 0.98 -29.74
N GLU A 71 19.53 0.94 -31.05
CA GLU A 71 18.21 1.25 -31.60
C GLU A 71 17.17 0.29 -31.03
N ARG A 72 16.16 0.86 -30.36
CA ARG A 72 15.05 0.10 -29.80
C ARG A 72 14.11 -0.28 -30.95
N SER A 73 14.17 -1.54 -31.38
CA SER A 73 13.26 -2.08 -32.40
C SER A 73 12.04 -2.78 -31.79
N HIS A 74 10.90 -2.71 -32.48
CA HIS A 74 9.67 -3.40 -32.08
C HIS A 74 9.59 -4.78 -32.71
N THR A 75 9.23 -5.80 -31.92
CA THR A 75 9.04 -7.16 -32.45
C THR A 75 7.77 -7.21 -33.32
N GLY A 76 7.90 -7.47 -34.62
CA GLY A 76 6.78 -7.43 -35.57
C GLY A 76 5.60 -8.39 -35.25
N LYS A 77 5.85 -9.50 -34.54
CA LYS A 77 4.82 -10.50 -34.21
C LYS A 77 3.70 -9.97 -33.31
N SER A 78 3.98 -8.99 -32.44
CA SER A 78 2.99 -8.41 -31.51
C SER A 78 2.74 -6.92 -31.75
N ARG A 79 3.00 -6.42 -32.97
CA ARG A 79 2.78 -5.02 -33.31
C ARG A 79 1.28 -4.70 -33.26
N VAL A 80 0.93 -3.71 -32.44
CA VAL A 80 -0.41 -3.11 -32.37
C VAL A 80 -0.33 -1.75 -33.04
N THR A 81 -1.36 -1.36 -33.79
CA THR A 81 -1.49 -0.01 -34.35
C THR A 81 -2.70 0.69 -33.77
N ALA A 82 -2.61 2.01 -33.57
CA ALA A 82 -3.74 2.83 -33.20
C ALA A 82 -3.68 4.24 -33.82
N THR A 83 -4.84 4.86 -34.00
CA THR A 83 -4.97 6.26 -34.43
C THR A 83 -5.38 7.14 -33.25
N TRP A 84 -4.63 8.19 -32.97
CA TRP A 84 -5.00 9.22 -32.00
C TRP A 84 -6.06 10.16 -32.57
N HIS A 85 -7.16 10.34 -31.83
CA HIS A 85 -8.23 11.28 -32.17
C HIS A 85 -8.28 12.44 -31.15
N PRO A 86 -7.74 13.63 -31.50
CA PRO A 86 -7.68 14.77 -30.59
C PRO A 86 -9.05 15.22 -30.06
N SER A 87 -10.07 15.19 -30.92
CA SER A 87 -11.44 15.60 -30.59
C SER A 87 -12.06 14.79 -29.45
N ARG A 88 -11.68 13.51 -29.33
CA ARG A 88 -12.15 12.62 -28.26
C ARG A 88 -11.12 12.44 -27.14
N SER A 89 -9.88 12.89 -27.36
CA SER A 89 -8.74 12.61 -26.49
C SER A 89 -8.57 11.10 -26.22
N LEU A 90 -8.77 10.28 -27.25
CA LEU A 90 -8.66 8.82 -27.19
C LEU A 90 -7.93 8.28 -28.41
N ALA A 91 -7.26 7.13 -28.23
CA ALA A 91 -6.69 6.39 -29.34
C ALA A 91 -7.57 5.20 -29.73
N LYS A 92 -7.88 5.09 -31.02
CA LYS A 92 -8.62 3.97 -31.62
C LYS A 92 -7.64 2.89 -32.04
N VAL A 93 -7.75 1.70 -31.45
CA VAL A 93 -6.92 0.54 -31.81
C VAL A 93 -7.48 -0.13 -33.06
N HIS A 94 -6.62 -0.43 -34.04
CA HIS A 94 -7.03 -1.11 -35.28
C HIS A 94 -7.11 -2.63 -35.08
N GLU A 95 -6.06 -3.23 -34.52
CA GLU A 95 -5.99 -4.67 -34.28
C GLU A 95 -5.47 -4.97 -32.87
N GLN A 96 -6.25 -5.72 -32.10
CA GLN A 96 -5.89 -6.07 -30.73
C GLN A 96 -4.89 -7.23 -30.70
N ARG A 97 -3.68 -6.98 -30.17
CA ARG A 97 -2.68 -8.03 -29.91
C ARG A 97 -2.04 -7.89 -28.54
N GLY A 98 -1.67 -9.02 -27.95
CA GLY A 98 -0.92 -9.05 -26.69
C GLY A 98 -1.79 -9.06 -25.42
N VAL A 99 -1.13 -9.39 -24.31
CA VAL A 99 -1.76 -9.64 -22.99
C VAL A 99 -2.21 -8.34 -22.31
N LEU A 100 -1.62 -7.21 -22.71
CA LEU A 100 -1.86 -5.88 -22.13
C LEU A 100 -3.34 -5.46 -22.17
N PHE A 101 -4.07 -5.83 -23.23
CA PHE A 101 -5.50 -5.53 -23.37
C PHE A 101 -6.41 -6.31 -22.42
N LYS A 102 -5.90 -7.29 -21.65
CA LYS A 102 -6.67 -7.90 -20.55
C LYS A 102 -6.98 -6.89 -19.44
N SER A 103 -6.13 -5.87 -19.28
CA SER A 103 -6.25 -4.86 -18.23
C SER A 103 -6.32 -3.42 -18.75
N MET A 104 -6.09 -3.18 -20.05
CA MET A 104 -6.18 -1.85 -20.67
C MET A 104 -7.22 -1.78 -21.78
N GLY A 105 -7.68 -0.57 -22.05
CA GLY A 105 -8.59 -0.23 -23.12
C GLY A 105 -10.03 -0.70 -22.90
N ARG A 106 -10.95 -0.05 -23.60
CA ARG A 106 -12.38 -0.33 -23.57
C ARG A 106 -12.94 -0.52 -24.97
N ALA A 107 -13.73 -1.56 -25.13
CA ALA A 107 -14.47 -1.78 -26.36
C ALA A 107 -15.73 -0.91 -26.35
N ASP A 108 -15.96 -0.19 -27.43
CA ASP A 108 -17.22 0.50 -27.71
C ASP A 108 -18.30 -0.52 -28.14
N LYS A 109 -19.55 -0.07 -28.29
CA LYS A 109 -20.69 -0.87 -28.80
C LYS A 109 -20.40 -1.52 -30.16
N THR A 110 -19.51 -0.92 -30.94
CA THR A 110 -19.05 -1.42 -32.25
C THR A 110 -17.97 -2.50 -32.15
N GLY A 111 -17.49 -2.83 -30.94
CA GLY A 111 -16.36 -3.74 -30.73
C GLY A 111 -14.98 -3.10 -30.92
N THR A 112 -14.92 -1.83 -31.32
CA THR A 112 -13.66 -1.08 -31.46
C THR A 112 -13.05 -0.78 -30.10
N ILE A 113 -11.76 -1.08 -29.90
CA ILE A 113 -11.05 -0.77 -28.66
C ILE A 113 -10.51 0.65 -28.68
N TRP A 114 -10.78 1.38 -27.61
CA TRP A 114 -10.28 2.70 -27.33
C TRP A 114 -9.33 2.67 -26.14
N LEU A 115 -8.25 3.43 -26.22
CA LEU A 115 -7.27 3.64 -25.16
C LEU A 115 -7.36 5.05 -24.62
N LEU A 116 -7.25 5.18 -23.29
CA LEU A 116 -6.99 6.46 -22.63
C LEU A 116 -5.60 7.01 -23.01
N PRO A 117 -5.36 8.33 -22.89
CA PRO A 117 -4.08 8.92 -23.26
C PRO A 117 -2.89 8.33 -22.49
N GLU A 118 -3.04 8.02 -21.21
CA GLU A 118 -2.01 7.38 -20.37
C GLU A 118 -1.75 5.93 -20.80
N GLU A 119 -2.79 5.19 -21.20
CA GLU A 119 -2.65 3.84 -21.74
C GLU A 119 -1.91 3.86 -23.09
N LEU A 120 -2.24 4.84 -23.95
CA LEU A 120 -1.58 5.05 -25.23
C LEU A 120 -0.09 5.34 -25.05
N ILE A 121 0.26 6.38 -24.28
CA ILE A 121 1.66 6.77 -24.06
C ILE A 121 2.44 5.59 -23.48
N TYR A 122 1.86 4.86 -22.52
CA TYR A 122 2.49 3.67 -21.94
C TYR A 122 2.76 2.55 -22.95
N MET A 123 1.83 2.26 -23.85
CA MET A 123 2.02 1.22 -24.88
C MET A 123 3.03 1.64 -25.96
N VAL A 124 3.08 2.92 -26.32
CA VAL A 124 4.06 3.49 -27.24
C VAL A 124 5.46 3.46 -26.63
N GLU A 125 5.63 3.92 -25.38
CA GLU A 125 6.93 3.93 -24.70
C GLU A 125 7.49 2.52 -24.50
N ARG A 126 6.62 1.55 -24.16
CA ARG A 126 6.99 0.14 -24.08
C ARG A 126 7.38 -0.45 -25.45
N GLY A 127 6.99 0.21 -26.55
CA GLY A 127 7.22 -0.27 -27.89
C GLY A 127 6.33 -1.44 -28.30
N SER A 128 5.13 -1.50 -27.74
CA SER A 128 4.11 -2.49 -28.09
C SER A 128 3.05 -1.94 -29.06
N LEU A 129 3.00 -0.62 -29.24
CA LEU A 129 2.02 0.06 -30.06
C LEU A 129 2.68 1.15 -30.92
N GLU A 130 2.31 1.18 -32.19
CA GLU A 130 2.64 2.25 -33.14
C GLU A 130 1.42 3.17 -33.30
N CYS A 131 1.63 4.47 -33.10
CA CYS A 131 0.55 5.46 -33.09
C CYS A 131 0.57 6.27 -34.38
N PHE A 132 -0.62 6.52 -34.93
CA PHE A 132 -0.84 7.39 -36.08
C PHE A 132 -1.70 8.59 -35.68
N TYR A 133 -1.49 9.70 -36.35
CA TYR A 133 -2.32 10.89 -36.25
C TYR A 133 -3.27 10.92 -37.46
N ASP A 134 -4.55 11.14 -37.20
CA ASP A 134 -5.54 11.39 -38.25
C ASP A 134 -5.95 12.87 -38.19
N PRO A 135 -5.31 13.73 -39.02
CA PRO A 135 -5.56 15.17 -39.04
C PRO A 135 -6.94 15.54 -39.58
N THR A 136 -7.58 14.67 -40.38
CA THR A 136 -8.66 15.09 -41.27
C THR A 136 -9.92 14.23 -41.14
N GLY A 137 -9.87 13.06 -40.49
CA GLY A 137 -11.02 12.16 -40.29
C GLY A 137 -11.50 11.44 -41.55
N ASP A 138 -11.37 12.10 -42.72
CA ASP A 138 -11.99 11.71 -43.99
C ASP A 138 -10.97 11.37 -45.10
N ALA A 139 -9.69 11.73 -44.96
CA ALA A 139 -8.70 11.56 -46.03
C ALA A 139 -8.02 10.17 -46.05
N GLY A 140 -8.20 9.36 -45.00
CA GLY A 140 -7.55 8.05 -44.87
C GLY A 140 -6.02 8.11 -44.73
N ILE A 141 -5.44 9.30 -44.58
CA ILE A 141 -3.99 9.49 -44.43
C ILE A 141 -3.64 9.40 -42.94
N ASN A 142 -3.10 8.25 -42.54
CA ASN A 142 -2.56 8.04 -41.21
C ASN A 142 -1.09 8.47 -41.18
N VAL A 143 -0.77 9.55 -40.46
CA VAL A 143 0.60 10.04 -40.31
C VAL A 143 1.25 9.38 -39.09
N PRO A 144 2.36 8.63 -39.22
CA PRO A 144 2.99 7.99 -38.06
C PRO A 144 3.48 9.05 -37.06
N MET A 145 3.25 8.80 -35.78
CA MET A 145 3.66 9.69 -34.70
C MET A 145 4.93 9.15 -34.03
N SER A 146 5.92 10.03 -33.84
CA SER A 146 7.04 9.73 -32.96
C SER A 146 6.59 9.67 -31.49
N VAL A 147 7.40 9.06 -30.63
CA VAL A 147 7.14 9.05 -29.17
C VAL A 147 6.95 10.47 -28.64
N GLN A 148 7.78 11.42 -29.06
CA GLN A 148 7.67 12.82 -28.65
C GLN A 148 6.35 13.45 -29.11
N ALA A 149 5.90 13.15 -30.34
CA ALA A 149 4.63 13.64 -30.85
C ALA A 149 3.44 13.07 -30.06
N VAL A 150 3.49 11.79 -29.67
CA VAL A 150 2.45 11.17 -28.83
C VAL A 150 2.41 11.83 -27.45
N TYR A 151 3.57 12.07 -26.84
CA TYR A 151 3.66 12.83 -25.58
C TYR A 151 3.05 14.22 -25.72
N ALA A 152 3.44 14.98 -26.76
CA ALA A 152 2.90 16.33 -26.97
C ALA A 152 1.37 16.35 -27.15
N ALA A 153 0.82 15.37 -27.87
CA ALA A 153 -0.61 15.32 -28.18
C ALA A 153 -1.48 14.77 -27.04
N ALA A 154 -1.00 13.75 -26.31
CA ALA A 154 -1.82 13.01 -25.34
C ALA A 154 -1.58 13.42 -23.87
N LEU A 155 -0.41 13.96 -23.52
CA LEU A 155 -0.07 14.31 -22.13
C LEU A 155 -1.00 15.36 -21.50
N PRO A 156 -1.50 16.38 -22.22
CA PRO A 156 -2.48 17.30 -21.62
C PRO A 156 -3.75 16.56 -21.16
N ALA A 157 -4.18 15.54 -21.91
CA ALA A 157 -5.37 14.74 -21.59
C ALA A 157 -5.15 13.70 -20.47
N THR A 158 -3.90 13.44 -20.04
CA THR A 158 -3.61 12.66 -18.83
C THR A 158 -3.84 13.46 -17.55
N GLY A 159 -3.98 14.79 -17.66
CA GLY A 159 -3.99 15.70 -16.51
C GLY A 159 -2.59 16.03 -16.00
N GLY A 160 -1.57 15.93 -16.85
CA GLY A 160 -0.19 16.29 -16.52
C GLY A 160 0.79 15.12 -16.52
N LEU A 161 2.08 15.46 -16.42
CA LEU A 161 3.19 14.51 -16.46
C LEU A 161 3.22 13.64 -15.21
N GLU A 162 2.95 14.23 -14.06
CA GLU A 162 2.99 13.60 -12.74
C GLU A 162 1.98 12.43 -12.67
N ARG A 163 0.76 12.64 -13.20
CA ARG A 163 -0.26 11.58 -13.31
C ARG A 163 0.18 10.44 -14.21
N TYR A 164 0.80 10.76 -15.34
CA TYR A 164 1.34 9.76 -16.25
C TYR A 164 2.49 8.97 -15.60
N GLN A 165 3.41 9.64 -14.89
CA GLN A 165 4.51 8.98 -14.18
C GLN A 165 4.01 7.99 -13.14
N VAL A 166 3.02 8.36 -12.33
CA VAL A 166 2.38 7.46 -11.35
C VAL A 166 1.70 6.29 -12.06
N TYR A 167 0.93 6.56 -13.11
CA TYR A 167 0.29 5.51 -13.91
C TYR A 167 1.33 4.52 -14.44
N ALA A 168 2.38 5.02 -15.09
CA ALA A 168 3.42 4.19 -15.69
C ALA A 168 4.20 3.39 -14.62
N ASN A 169 4.48 3.98 -13.46
CA ASN A 169 5.11 3.27 -12.33
C ASN A 169 4.26 2.08 -11.87
N LEU A 170 2.97 2.32 -11.56
CA LEU A 170 2.03 1.28 -11.11
C LEU A 170 1.83 0.18 -12.16
N ARG A 171 1.83 0.54 -13.45
CA ARG A 171 1.73 -0.44 -14.53
C ARG A 171 2.99 -1.28 -14.68
N ARG A 172 4.18 -0.69 -14.49
CA ARG A 172 5.46 -1.42 -14.53
C ARG A 172 5.60 -2.40 -13.35
N THR A 173 5.07 -2.05 -12.17
CA THR A 173 5.02 -2.96 -11.01
C THR A 173 3.95 -4.05 -11.12
N GLY A 174 3.13 -4.02 -12.18
CA GLY A 174 2.17 -5.09 -12.51
C GLY A 174 0.76 -4.87 -11.96
N TYR A 175 0.48 -3.73 -11.34
CA TYR A 175 -0.88 -3.39 -10.93
C TYR A 175 -1.79 -3.11 -12.13
N ILE A 176 -3.08 -3.30 -11.89
CA ILE A 176 -4.13 -2.91 -12.83
C ILE A 176 -4.63 -1.54 -12.40
N VAL A 177 -4.61 -0.57 -13.29
CA VAL A 177 -4.84 0.84 -12.95
C VAL A 177 -5.93 1.37 -13.88
N TYR A 178 -6.99 1.93 -13.31
CA TYR A 178 -8.00 2.68 -14.04
C TYR A 178 -8.08 4.10 -13.52
N ARG A 179 -8.24 5.05 -14.44
CA ARG A 179 -8.58 6.43 -14.08
C ARG A 179 -9.93 6.46 -13.36
N ASP A 180 -10.04 7.31 -12.35
CA ASP A 180 -11.28 7.56 -11.65
C ASP A 180 -12.41 7.99 -12.63
N PRO A 181 -13.64 7.45 -12.52
CA PRO A 181 -14.73 7.78 -13.43
C PRO A 181 -15.15 9.26 -13.40
N ASP A 182 -15.03 9.95 -12.27
CA ASP A 182 -15.44 11.36 -12.17
C ASP A 182 -14.48 12.26 -12.97
N GLN A 183 -13.23 11.83 -13.15
CA GLN A 183 -12.21 12.56 -13.93
C GLN A 183 -12.24 12.27 -15.43
N GLN A 184 -13.17 11.45 -15.90
CA GLN A 184 -13.25 11.09 -17.31
C GLN A 184 -14.26 11.98 -18.02
N SER A 185 -13.88 12.56 -19.15
CA SER A 185 -14.81 13.32 -19.99
C SER A 185 -15.70 12.40 -20.82
N ASN A 186 -15.16 11.28 -21.30
CA ASN A 186 -15.82 10.38 -22.24
C ASN A 186 -16.72 9.33 -21.56
N GLU A 187 -17.98 9.25 -21.99
CA GLU A 187 -18.98 8.32 -21.44
C GLU A 187 -18.59 6.84 -21.52
N LEU A 188 -17.80 6.45 -22.53
CA LEU A 188 -17.33 5.08 -22.72
C LEU A 188 -16.56 4.56 -21.50
N PHE A 189 -15.86 5.45 -20.80
CA PHE A 189 -15.10 5.10 -19.61
C PHE A 189 -15.87 5.39 -18.32
N LYS A 190 -16.81 6.36 -18.31
CA LYS A 190 -17.64 6.70 -17.15
C LYS A 190 -18.55 5.57 -16.67
N THR A 191 -18.96 4.66 -17.57
CA THR A 191 -19.98 3.64 -17.25
C THR A 191 -19.52 2.58 -16.25
N VAL A 192 -18.26 2.62 -15.81
CA VAL A 192 -17.76 1.75 -14.74
C VAL A 192 -18.20 2.31 -13.38
N THR A 193 -19.50 2.25 -13.11
CA THR A 193 -19.97 2.33 -11.73
C THR A 193 -19.58 1.02 -11.06
N TYR A 194 -18.46 1.06 -10.34
CA TYR A 194 -18.13 0.05 -9.33
C TYR A 194 -19.20 0.19 -8.25
N GLN A 195 -20.40 -0.33 -8.49
CA GLN A 195 -21.42 -0.40 -7.47
C GLN A 195 -20.91 -1.38 -6.42
N TYR A 196 -20.19 -0.83 -5.45
CA TYR A 196 -20.16 -1.39 -4.12
C TYR A 196 -21.62 -1.46 -3.68
N ARG A 197 -22.22 -2.65 -3.82
CA ARG A 197 -23.32 -2.99 -2.92
C ARG A 197 -22.67 -3.04 -1.56
N PRO A 198 -22.96 -2.11 -0.63
CA PRO A 198 -22.67 -2.40 0.76
C PRO A 198 -23.29 -3.75 1.01
N THR A 199 -22.48 -4.77 1.27
CA THR A 199 -22.98 -5.97 1.93
C THR A 199 -23.70 -5.41 3.13
N ALA A 200 -25.04 -5.54 3.13
CA ALA A 200 -25.92 -5.04 4.16
C ALA A 200 -25.18 -5.22 5.47
N ALA A 201 -24.87 -4.10 6.13
CA ALA A 201 -24.09 -4.09 7.36
C ALA A 201 -24.54 -5.33 8.14
N VAL A 202 -23.64 -6.29 8.32
CA VAL A 202 -23.89 -7.31 9.32
C VAL A 202 -24.07 -6.48 10.56
N ASP A 203 -25.33 -6.34 10.97
CA ASP A 203 -25.74 -5.42 12.01
C ASP A 203 -24.77 -5.66 13.16
N PRO A 204 -23.96 -4.67 13.58
CA PRO A 204 -23.01 -4.87 14.68
C PRO A 204 -23.74 -5.28 15.96
N ARG A 205 -25.07 -5.14 15.98
CA ARG A 205 -25.98 -5.68 17.00
C ARG A 205 -26.01 -7.20 17.09
N GLY A 206 -25.39 -7.93 16.17
CA GLY A 206 -25.29 -9.40 16.21
C GLY A 206 -24.28 -9.95 17.23
N ILE A 207 -23.34 -9.13 17.73
CA ILE A 207 -22.32 -9.57 18.72
C ILE A 207 -22.46 -8.84 20.07
N TRP A 208 -23.31 -7.81 20.15
CA TRP A 208 -23.71 -7.15 21.40
C TRP A 208 -25.20 -7.33 21.75
N GLY A 209 -25.83 -8.34 21.15
CA GLY A 209 -27.20 -8.76 21.44
C GLY A 209 -27.33 -9.66 22.68
N ILE A 210 -26.62 -9.37 23.78
CA ILE A 210 -27.02 -9.92 25.07
C ILE A 210 -28.29 -9.15 25.46
N LYS A 211 -29.44 -9.83 25.39
CA LYS A 211 -30.74 -9.35 25.87
C LYS A 211 -30.64 -8.89 27.32
N LEU A 212 -30.41 -7.60 27.54
CA LEU A 212 -30.46 -6.94 28.85
C LEU A 212 -31.90 -6.64 29.32
N TRP A 213 -32.92 -7.20 28.67
CA TRP A 213 -34.32 -6.99 29.04
C TRP A 213 -34.84 -7.91 30.16
N ASN A 214 -34.01 -8.81 30.69
CA ASN A 214 -34.38 -9.69 31.81
C ASN A 214 -33.61 -9.43 33.13
N LEU A 215 -32.92 -8.30 33.28
CA LEU A 215 -32.41 -7.86 34.58
C LEU A 215 -33.06 -6.53 34.99
N GLY A 216 -34.28 -6.63 35.52
CA GLY A 216 -34.92 -5.53 36.26
C GLY A 216 -34.03 -5.00 37.39
N MET A 217 -34.23 -3.74 37.80
CA MET A 217 -33.55 -2.94 38.84
C MET A 217 -32.01 -2.91 38.90
N PHE A 218 -31.31 -4.01 38.64
CA PHE A 218 -29.84 -4.11 38.59
C PHE A 218 -29.24 -3.47 37.33
N GLY A 219 -29.94 -3.50 36.18
CA GLY A 219 -29.50 -2.79 34.97
C GLY A 219 -29.54 -1.26 35.09
N ALA A 220 -30.49 -0.72 35.87
CA ALA A 220 -30.61 0.70 36.17
C ALA A 220 -29.52 1.19 37.14
N LEU A 221 -29.09 0.35 38.08
CA LEU A 221 -27.93 0.62 38.95
C LEU A 221 -26.60 0.56 38.19
N PHE A 222 -26.43 -0.39 37.27
CA PHE A 222 -25.22 -0.48 36.45
C PHE A 222 -25.12 0.72 35.48
N THR A 223 -26.21 1.11 34.82
CA THR A 223 -26.23 2.31 33.98
C THR A 223 -26.13 3.61 34.78
N SER A 224 -26.65 3.65 36.01
CA SER A 224 -26.49 4.80 36.91
C SER A 224 -25.05 5.00 37.35
N VAL A 225 -24.34 3.94 37.77
CA VAL A 225 -22.93 4.03 38.20
C VAL A 225 -21.98 4.29 37.02
N PHE A 226 -22.31 3.81 35.81
CA PHE A 226 -21.55 4.14 34.60
C PHE A 226 -21.90 5.52 34.01
N ARG A 227 -23.08 6.11 34.28
CA ARG A 227 -23.43 7.50 33.88
C ARG A 227 -23.02 8.57 34.89
N THR A 228 -23.09 8.29 36.19
CA THR A 228 -22.93 9.33 37.24
C THR A 228 -21.49 9.77 37.50
N GLY A 229 -20.50 9.17 36.83
CA GLY A 229 -19.11 9.68 36.85
C GLY A 229 -18.73 10.56 35.67
N TRP A 230 -19.60 10.72 34.66
CA TRP A 230 -19.23 11.18 33.31
C TRP A 230 -19.81 12.56 32.97
N SER A 231 -20.00 13.44 33.97
CA SER A 231 -20.03 14.87 33.71
C SER A 231 -18.58 15.37 33.70
N ARG A 232 -18.03 15.47 32.50
CA ARG A 232 -16.76 16.18 32.26
C ARG A 232 -17.09 17.67 32.28
N ASP A 233 -17.00 18.30 33.45
CA ASP A 233 -16.70 19.74 33.49
C ASP A 233 -15.34 19.89 32.79
N HIS A 234 -15.37 20.44 31.58
CA HIS A 234 -14.18 20.69 30.77
C HIS A 234 -13.41 21.89 31.35
N ASP A 235 -12.76 21.69 32.49
CA ASP A 235 -11.75 22.61 33.00
C ASP A 235 -10.37 22.16 32.47
N PRO A 236 -9.74 22.90 31.54
CA PRO A 236 -8.50 22.51 30.88
C PRO A 236 -7.29 22.44 31.83
N LEU A 237 -7.42 22.91 33.07
CA LEU A 237 -6.35 22.92 34.08
C LEU A 237 -6.45 21.78 35.11
N ARG A 238 -7.43 20.88 34.98
CA ARG A 238 -7.57 19.74 35.89
C ARG A 238 -6.72 18.54 35.48
N PRO A 239 -6.12 17.80 36.45
CA PRO A 239 -5.47 16.53 36.19
C PRO A 239 -6.41 15.53 35.49
N LEU A 240 -5.93 14.86 34.43
CA LEU A 240 -6.69 13.85 33.66
C LEU A 240 -7.20 12.69 34.53
N LEU A 241 -6.50 12.42 35.63
CA LEU A 241 -6.90 11.49 36.68
C LEU A 241 -7.20 12.28 37.94
N ARG A 242 -8.37 12.05 38.53
CA ARG A 242 -8.65 12.59 39.88
C ARG A 242 -7.65 11.99 40.87
N PRO A 243 -7.04 12.78 41.78
CA PRO A 243 -6.24 12.24 42.87
C PRO A 243 -7.06 11.20 43.65
N GLY A 244 -6.56 9.97 43.76
CA GLY A 244 -7.28 8.86 44.38
C GLY A 244 -6.44 7.59 44.42
N ALA A 245 -6.83 6.62 45.24
CA ALA A 245 -6.17 5.32 45.31
C ALA A 245 -6.69 4.43 44.18
N TYR A 246 -5.81 4.06 43.25
CA TYR A 246 -6.10 3.15 42.14
C TYR A 246 -5.49 1.78 42.45
N LYS A 247 -6.31 0.73 42.48
CA LYS A 247 -5.82 -0.61 42.85
C LYS A 247 -5.30 -1.39 41.64
N ASN A 248 -5.85 -1.12 40.47
CA ASN A 248 -5.59 -1.88 39.26
C ASN A 248 -5.31 -0.91 38.10
N PHE A 249 -4.33 -1.22 37.25
CA PHE A 249 -4.07 -0.44 36.02
C PHE A 249 -5.31 -0.34 35.14
N ARG A 250 -6.17 -1.37 35.12
CA ARG A 250 -7.47 -1.35 34.44
C ARG A 250 -8.35 -0.17 34.88
N GLU A 251 -8.38 0.17 36.16
CA GLU A 251 -9.18 1.28 36.70
C GLU A 251 -8.63 2.65 36.27
N ILE A 252 -7.30 2.74 36.14
CA ILE A 252 -6.62 3.93 35.63
C ILE A 252 -6.94 4.11 34.14
N TYR A 253 -6.78 3.06 33.33
CA TYR A 253 -7.02 3.11 31.89
C TYR A 253 -8.50 3.33 31.53
N THR A 254 -9.45 2.77 32.28
CA THR A 254 -10.88 3.04 32.07
C THR A 254 -11.28 4.48 32.36
N ARG A 255 -10.58 5.19 33.26
CA ARG A 255 -10.81 6.62 33.51
C ARG A 255 -10.05 7.54 32.57
N LEU A 256 -8.90 7.09 32.03
CA LEU A 256 -8.14 7.79 30.99
C LEU A 256 -8.74 7.64 29.59
N LEU A 257 -9.54 6.60 29.35
CA LEU A 257 -10.24 6.37 28.10
C LEU A 257 -11.04 7.62 27.72
N VAL A 258 -10.62 8.31 26.66
CA VAL A 258 -11.32 9.46 26.08
C VAL A 258 -12.52 8.89 25.32
N PRO A 259 -13.78 9.08 25.78
CA PRO A 259 -14.94 8.68 24.99
C PRO A 259 -14.96 9.58 23.77
N ARG A 260 -14.70 9.04 22.59
CA ARG A 260 -15.02 9.74 21.34
C ARG A 260 -16.42 9.29 20.95
N HIS A 261 -17.27 10.26 20.67
CA HIS A 261 -18.65 10.00 20.28
C HIS A 261 -18.69 8.99 19.13
N PRO A 262 -19.64 8.02 19.15
CA PRO A 262 -19.90 7.25 17.96
C PRO A 262 -20.19 8.26 16.84
N PRO A 263 -19.49 8.16 15.72
CA PRO A 263 -19.62 9.12 14.64
C PRO A 263 -21.08 9.17 14.17
N PRO A 264 -21.52 10.35 13.71
CA PRO A 264 -22.86 10.47 13.15
C PRO A 264 -23.05 9.42 12.04
N PRO A 265 -24.27 8.85 11.92
CA PRO A 265 -24.57 7.92 10.84
C PRO A 265 -24.17 8.56 9.50
N PRO A 266 -23.68 7.76 8.53
CA PRO A 266 -23.32 8.30 7.23
C PRO A 266 -24.51 9.08 6.68
N PRO A 267 -24.29 10.29 6.13
CA PRO A 267 -25.37 11.03 5.49
C PRO A 267 -25.98 10.17 4.38
N PRO A 268 -27.29 10.31 4.12
CA PRO A 268 -27.96 9.55 3.06
C PRO A 268 -27.21 9.70 1.73
N LEU A 269 -27.24 8.64 0.90
CA LEU A 269 -26.52 8.50 -0.39
C LEU A 269 -26.70 9.66 -1.39
N GLN A 270 -27.58 10.61 -1.11
CA GLN A 270 -27.87 11.82 -1.89
C GLN A 270 -26.96 13.01 -1.57
N GLU A 271 -26.16 12.99 -0.49
CA GLU A 271 -25.22 14.05 -0.13
C GLU A 271 -23.77 13.68 -0.49
N ARG A 272 -23.54 13.05 -1.64
CA ARG A 272 -22.19 13.15 -2.23
C ARG A 272 -21.97 14.63 -2.50
N PRO A 273 -20.89 15.25 -2.02
CA PRO A 273 -20.66 16.67 -2.27
C PRO A 273 -20.77 16.89 -3.78
N THR A 274 -21.72 17.75 -4.14
CA THR A 274 -21.82 18.34 -5.47
C THR A 274 -20.42 18.79 -5.88
N ALA A 275 -20.06 18.63 -7.16
CA ALA A 275 -18.71 18.87 -7.70
C ALA A 275 -18.13 20.28 -7.41
N GLU A 276 -18.92 21.18 -6.81
CA GLU A 276 -18.63 22.59 -6.54
C GLU A 276 -17.73 22.83 -5.31
N GLY A 277 -17.39 21.81 -4.52
CA GLY A 277 -16.50 21.93 -3.35
C GLY A 277 -15.22 21.08 -3.39
N LYS A 278 -14.92 20.40 -4.51
CA LYS A 278 -13.75 19.53 -4.61
C LYS A 278 -12.49 20.35 -4.88
N ASP A 279 -11.47 20.17 -4.05
CA ASP A 279 -10.14 20.71 -4.34
C ASP A 279 -9.59 20.02 -5.60
N PRO A 280 -9.19 20.75 -6.65
CA PRO A 280 -8.66 20.15 -7.86
C PRO A 280 -7.38 19.34 -7.63
N HIS A 281 -6.64 19.63 -6.55
CA HIS A 281 -5.36 19.00 -6.25
C HIS A 281 -5.50 17.72 -5.42
N PHE A 282 -6.53 17.61 -4.58
CA PHE A 282 -6.75 16.48 -3.68
C PHE A 282 -8.05 15.77 -4.05
N ASN A 283 -7.99 14.97 -5.11
CA ASN A 283 -9.08 14.10 -5.57
C ASN A 283 -8.58 12.70 -5.89
N THR A 284 -9.48 11.72 -5.85
CA THR A 284 -9.17 10.36 -6.28
C THR A 284 -8.86 10.35 -7.79
N THR A 285 -7.63 9.99 -8.17
CA THR A 285 -7.15 10.02 -9.57
C THR A 285 -7.20 8.63 -10.20
N PHE A 286 -6.79 7.60 -9.47
CA PHE A 286 -6.73 6.22 -9.95
C PHE A 286 -7.36 5.24 -8.97
N HIS A 287 -8.07 4.27 -9.52
CA HIS A 287 -8.48 3.03 -8.87
C HIS A 287 -7.51 1.92 -9.26
N VAL A 288 -6.97 1.21 -8.28
CA VAL A 288 -5.91 0.23 -8.50
C VAL A 288 -6.28 -1.13 -7.93
N TRP A 289 -6.01 -2.18 -8.70
CA TRP A 289 -6.17 -3.58 -8.29
C TRP A 289 -4.82 -4.29 -8.33
N LYS A 290 -4.63 -5.20 -7.38
CA LYS A 290 -3.51 -6.16 -7.38
C LYS A 290 -3.57 -7.03 -8.65
N PRO A 291 -2.42 -7.47 -9.17
CA PRO A 291 -2.40 -8.40 -10.30
C PRO A 291 -3.14 -9.69 -9.94
N ARG A 292 -4.17 -10.03 -10.72
CA ARG A 292 -4.96 -11.26 -10.56
C ARG A 292 -5.11 -11.94 -11.92
N PRO A 293 -5.00 -13.28 -12.00
CA PRO A 293 -5.07 -14.00 -13.27
C PRO A 293 -6.45 -13.89 -13.96
N ASN A 294 -7.53 -13.81 -13.17
CA ASN A 294 -8.92 -13.81 -13.65
C ASN A 294 -9.59 -12.43 -13.56
N PHE A 295 -8.85 -11.36 -13.88
CA PHE A 295 -9.39 -10.01 -13.87
C PHE A 295 -10.39 -9.78 -15.02
N LYS A 296 -11.59 -9.29 -14.70
CA LYS A 296 -12.64 -8.97 -15.67
C LYS A 296 -12.76 -7.46 -15.84
N LYS A 297 -12.55 -6.94 -17.06
CA LYS A 297 -12.67 -5.49 -17.34
C LYS A 297 -14.10 -4.96 -17.16
N SER A 298 -15.11 -5.80 -17.42
CA SER A 298 -16.53 -5.46 -17.28
C SER A 298 -17.01 -5.47 -15.82
N SER A 299 -16.39 -6.30 -14.97
CA SER A 299 -16.74 -6.43 -13.55
C SER A 299 -15.48 -6.64 -12.69
N PRO A 300 -14.64 -5.59 -12.56
CA PRO A 300 -13.35 -5.69 -11.86
C PRO A 300 -13.48 -5.88 -10.35
N GLY A 301 -14.66 -5.62 -9.77
CA GLY A 301 -14.89 -5.62 -8.32
C GLY A 301 -14.36 -4.33 -7.66
N PRO A 302 -14.39 -4.25 -6.32
CA PRO A 302 -13.86 -3.09 -5.60
C PRO A 302 -12.36 -2.94 -5.83
N PRO A 303 -11.84 -1.70 -6.00
CA PRO A 303 -10.41 -1.41 -6.03
C PRO A 303 -9.71 -1.88 -4.74
N ASP A 304 -8.47 -2.38 -4.87
CA ASP A 304 -7.63 -2.68 -3.70
C ASP A 304 -7.02 -1.40 -3.10
N PHE A 305 -6.77 -0.38 -3.94
CA PHE A 305 -6.23 0.91 -3.52
C PHE A 305 -6.89 2.07 -4.28
N TYR A 306 -7.12 3.16 -3.55
CA TYR A 306 -7.51 4.46 -4.10
C TYR A 306 -6.29 5.38 -4.08
N ILE A 307 -5.92 5.93 -5.23
CA ILE A 307 -4.73 6.77 -5.37
C ILE A 307 -5.13 8.18 -5.76
N SER A 308 -4.64 9.16 -5.00
CA SER A 308 -4.66 10.58 -5.35
C SER A 308 -3.24 11.01 -5.74
N VAL A 309 -3.09 11.59 -6.93
CA VAL A 309 -1.78 12.06 -7.42
C VAL A 309 -1.59 13.51 -7.05
N VAL A 310 -0.49 13.80 -6.35
CA VAL A 310 -0.20 15.13 -5.80
C VAL A 310 1.18 15.58 -6.29
N SER A 311 1.24 16.78 -6.86
CA SER A 311 2.49 17.42 -7.35
C SER A 311 3.09 18.30 -6.25
N THR A 312 4.37 18.13 -5.91
CA THR A 312 5.07 19.00 -4.94
C THR A 312 5.29 20.42 -5.43
N LYS A 313 5.16 20.67 -6.74
CA LYS A 313 5.34 22.00 -7.34
C LYS A 313 4.19 22.94 -6.97
N ASP A 314 2.97 22.41 -6.96
CA ASP A 314 1.75 23.20 -6.91
C ASP A 314 1.04 23.08 -5.56
N THR A 315 1.44 22.11 -4.73
CA THR A 315 0.73 21.75 -3.50
C THR A 315 1.66 21.65 -2.30
N LYS A 316 1.06 21.80 -1.11
CA LYS A 316 1.73 21.62 0.18
C LYS A 316 1.16 20.39 0.88
N VAL A 317 1.63 20.12 2.10
CA VAL A 317 1.08 19.09 2.98
C VAL A 317 -0.45 19.26 3.09
N PRO A 318 -1.25 18.19 2.87
CA PRO A 318 -2.69 18.30 2.90
C PRO A 318 -3.19 18.68 4.30
N SER A 319 -4.18 19.57 4.33
CA SER A 319 -4.92 19.89 5.55
C SER A 319 -5.86 18.75 5.96
N LEU A 320 -6.26 18.72 7.23
CA LEU A 320 -7.21 17.73 7.74
C LEU A 320 -8.51 17.72 6.93
N ALA A 321 -9.06 18.89 6.59
CA ALA A 321 -10.29 19.00 5.82
C ALA A 321 -10.17 18.42 4.40
N GLN A 322 -9.01 18.58 3.75
CA GLN A 322 -8.75 17.98 2.42
C GLN A 322 -8.67 16.45 2.52
N VAL A 323 -8.03 15.92 3.55
CA VAL A 323 -7.96 14.46 3.78
C VAL A 323 -9.34 13.89 4.14
N GLU A 324 -10.13 14.59 4.95
CA GLU A 324 -11.51 14.21 5.25
C GLU A 324 -12.39 14.19 4.00
N SER A 325 -12.22 15.17 3.10
CA SER A 325 -12.90 15.21 1.81
C SER A 325 -12.56 13.98 0.96
N LEU A 326 -11.27 13.61 0.87
CA LEU A 326 -10.82 12.39 0.18
C LEU A 326 -11.45 11.13 0.78
N PHE A 327 -11.51 11.02 2.11
CA PHE A 327 -12.18 9.89 2.74
C PHE A 327 -13.67 9.84 2.46
N ASN A 328 -14.35 10.97 2.24
CA ASN A 328 -15.76 10.99 1.90
C ASN A 328 -16.04 10.49 0.48
N GLU A 329 -15.08 10.60 -0.45
CA GLU A 329 -15.19 10.01 -1.80
C GLU A 329 -15.13 8.47 -1.78
N ILE A 330 -14.42 7.90 -0.81
CA ILE A 330 -14.11 6.47 -0.77
C ILE A 330 -15.23 5.70 -0.06
N PRO A 331 -15.75 4.62 -0.67
CA PRO A 331 -16.72 3.75 -0.02
C PRO A 331 -16.08 3.02 1.17
N GLU A 332 -16.85 2.85 2.24
CA GLU A 332 -16.38 2.11 3.42
C GLU A 332 -16.41 0.60 3.15
N GLU A 333 -15.25 -0.04 3.22
CA GLU A 333 -15.12 -1.49 3.06
C GLU A 333 -15.32 -2.19 4.39
N VAL A 334 -16.35 -3.05 4.48
CA VAL A 334 -16.52 -3.91 5.64
C VAL A 334 -15.64 -5.15 5.45
N PRO A 335 -14.71 -5.45 6.36
CA PRO A 335 -13.85 -6.61 6.22
C PRO A 335 -14.68 -7.89 6.24
N LYS A 336 -14.45 -8.77 5.25
CA LYS A 336 -15.18 -10.04 5.10
C LYS A 336 -14.93 -11.03 6.24
N ARG A 337 -13.85 -10.83 6.99
CA ARG A 337 -13.40 -11.68 8.10
C ARG A 337 -12.99 -10.79 9.28
N PRO A 338 -13.17 -11.24 10.53
CA PRO A 338 -12.69 -10.51 11.68
C PRO A 338 -11.17 -10.38 11.61
N VAL A 339 -10.69 -9.14 11.58
CA VAL A 339 -9.26 -8.82 11.55
C VAL A 339 -8.82 -8.50 12.98
N GLY A 340 -7.59 -8.87 13.35
CA GLY A 340 -7.04 -8.50 14.66
C GLY A 340 -7.01 -6.98 14.84
N ALA A 341 -7.16 -6.49 16.07
CA ALA A 341 -7.31 -5.07 16.38
C ALA A 341 -6.20 -4.19 15.75
N PHE A 342 -4.93 -4.60 15.86
CA PHE A 342 -3.81 -3.88 15.26
C PHE A 342 -3.88 -3.79 13.74
N GLN A 343 -4.32 -4.85 13.07
CA GLN A 343 -4.47 -4.86 11.62
C GLN A 343 -5.64 -3.96 11.19
N ALA A 344 -6.77 -4.03 11.90
CA ALA A 344 -7.92 -3.16 11.64
C ALA A 344 -7.56 -1.68 11.83
N LEU A 345 -6.78 -1.34 12.86
CA LEU A 345 -6.27 0.02 13.09
C LEU A 345 -5.25 0.46 12.03
N LYS A 346 -4.43 -0.44 11.52
CA LYS A 346 -3.46 -0.15 10.44
C LYS A 346 -4.15 0.02 9.07
N GLU A 347 -5.19 -0.75 8.82
CA GLU A 347 -5.94 -0.68 7.57
C GLU A 347 -6.87 0.53 7.53
N GLY A 348 -7.50 0.83 8.67
CA GLY A 348 -8.59 1.79 8.77
C GLY A 348 -9.86 1.29 8.09
N ARG A 349 -10.96 1.97 8.38
CA ARG A 349 -12.26 1.76 7.70
C ARG A 349 -12.26 2.32 6.27
N LYS A 350 -11.49 3.38 6.07
CA LYS A 350 -11.23 4.00 4.77
C LYS A 350 -9.75 4.30 4.69
N ASN A 351 -9.19 4.11 3.51
CA ASN A 351 -7.81 4.46 3.26
C ASN A 351 -7.63 5.04 1.86
N VAL A 352 -6.69 5.96 1.75
CA VAL A 352 -6.28 6.58 0.49
C VAL A 352 -4.76 6.61 0.46
N ILE A 353 -4.19 6.43 -0.73
CA ILE A 353 -2.76 6.56 -0.96
C ILE A 353 -2.52 7.84 -1.74
N LEU A 354 -1.71 8.73 -1.17
CA LEU A 354 -1.19 9.88 -1.89
C LEU A 354 0.08 9.45 -2.62
N ALA A 355 0.07 9.53 -3.94
CA ALA A 355 1.26 9.41 -4.78
C ALA A 355 1.84 10.80 -4.97
N VAL A 356 2.80 11.16 -4.13
CA VAL A 356 3.48 12.46 -4.15
C VAL A 356 4.62 12.42 -5.15
N VAL A 357 4.55 13.28 -6.16
CA VAL A 357 5.52 13.35 -7.25
C VAL A 357 6.39 14.58 -7.07
N ASP A 358 7.69 14.36 -6.87
CA ASP A 358 8.71 15.40 -6.71
C ASP A 358 9.77 15.29 -7.80
N TYR A 359 9.65 16.14 -8.83
CA TYR A 359 10.55 16.16 -10.00
C TYR A 359 10.88 14.78 -10.62
N GLY A 360 9.91 13.86 -10.60
CA GLY A 360 10.03 12.50 -11.17
C GLY A 360 10.30 11.39 -10.14
N VAL A 361 10.56 11.73 -8.88
CA VAL A 361 10.56 10.78 -7.77
C VAL A 361 9.13 10.63 -7.26
N ILE A 362 8.67 9.38 -7.12
CA ILE A 362 7.30 9.07 -6.66
C ILE A 362 7.38 8.47 -5.27
N SER A 363 6.77 9.14 -4.28
CA SER A 363 6.62 8.65 -2.91
C SER A 363 5.16 8.32 -2.63
N TYR A 364 4.89 7.11 -2.13
CA TYR A 364 3.54 6.68 -1.78
C TYR A 364 3.33 6.80 -0.26
N MET A 365 2.35 7.61 0.15
CA MET A 365 1.98 7.80 1.55
C MET A 365 0.54 7.35 1.78
N LYS A 366 0.33 6.44 2.74
CA LYS A 366 -1.00 5.92 3.08
C LYS A 366 -1.61 6.72 4.22
N PHE A 367 -2.83 7.21 4.01
CA PHE A 367 -3.68 7.79 5.05
C PHE A 367 -4.84 6.83 5.33
N SER A 368 -5.11 6.57 6.61
CA SER A 368 -6.19 5.68 7.04
C SER A 368 -7.06 6.32 8.12
N ASP A 369 -8.37 6.39 7.87
CA ASP A 369 -9.35 6.75 8.88
C ASP A 369 -9.52 5.54 9.82
N SER A 370 -8.97 5.65 11.03
CA SER A 370 -8.84 4.55 11.98
C SER A 370 -9.60 4.86 13.26
N ARG A 371 -10.58 4.02 13.61
CA ARG A 371 -11.41 4.22 14.81
C ARG A 371 -10.84 3.47 16.00
N PHE A 372 -9.89 4.10 16.66
CA PHE A 372 -9.36 3.62 17.94
C PHE A 372 -10.44 3.39 19.00
N ALA A 373 -11.59 4.06 18.91
CA ALA A 373 -12.71 3.88 19.83
C ALA A 373 -13.46 2.55 19.66
N GLU A 374 -13.43 1.94 18.46
CA GLU A 374 -14.14 0.68 18.17
C GLU A 374 -13.32 -0.55 18.58
N HIS A 375 -12.01 -0.38 18.77
CA HIS A 375 -11.11 -1.43 19.19
C HIS A 375 -10.71 -1.21 20.64
N PRO A 376 -11.34 -1.88 21.62
CA PRO A 376 -10.93 -1.76 23.01
C PRO A 376 -9.49 -2.27 23.12
N LEU A 377 -8.60 -1.40 23.59
CA LEU A 377 -7.28 -1.80 24.06
C LEU A 377 -7.48 -2.48 25.41
N ASP A 378 -7.86 -3.76 25.38
CA ASP A 378 -7.76 -4.58 26.58
C ASP A 378 -6.26 -4.70 26.89
N VAL A 379 -5.88 -4.11 28.03
CA VAL A 379 -4.57 -4.35 28.60
C VAL A 379 -4.61 -5.80 29.06
N ASP A 380 -4.02 -6.69 28.25
CA ASP A 380 -3.87 -8.09 28.63
C ASP A 380 -3.24 -8.11 30.03
N PRO A 381 -3.90 -8.73 31.03
CA PRO A 381 -3.24 -8.93 32.29
C PRO A 381 -1.94 -9.70 32.00
N PRO A 382 -0.83 -9.37 32.67
CA PRO A 382 0.43 -10.08 32.46
C PRO A 382 0.14 -11.58 32.51
N GLY A 383 0.47 -12.27 31.40
CA GLY A 383 0.15 -13.68 31.25
C GLY A 383 0.60 -14.44 32.49
N PRO A 384 -0.17 -15.43 32.98
CA PRO A 384 0.12 -16.09 34.24
C PRO A 384 1.57 -16.55 34.21
N GLY A 385 2.40 -15.90 35.03
CA GLY A 385 3.83 -16.16 35.06
C GLY A 385 4.00 -17.65 35.24
N LYS A 386 4.73 -18.29 34.31
CA LYS A 386 5.09 -19.72 34.43
C LYS A 386 5.67 -19.90 35.83
N GLY A 387 4.87 -20.49 36.72
CA GLY A 387 5.27 -20.76 38.09
C GLY A 387 6.56 -21.56 38.02
N GLY A 388 7.66 -20.91 38.39
CA GLY A 388 8.94 -21.58 38.54
C GLY A 388 8.71 -22.74 39.49
N LYS A 389 8.92 -23.96 39.00
CA LYS A 389 8.99 -25.16 39.83
C LYS A 389 10.01 -24.88 40.94
N GLY A 390 9.52 -24.52 42.12
CA GLY A 390 10.32 -24.43 43.33
C GLY A 390 10.92 -25.82 43.58
N LYS A 391 12.23 -25.95 43.34
CA LYS A 391 13.00 -27.10 43.80
C LYS A 391 12.95 -27.10 45.33
N GLY A 392 12.15 -27.99 45.89
CA GLY A 392 12.12 -28.25 47.33
C GLY A 392 13.52 -28.63 47.82
N LYS A 393 14.04 -27.85 48.77
CA LYS A 393 15.09 -28.27 49.69
C LYS A 393 14.50 -28.23 51.09
N GLY A 394 13.98 -29.37 51.52
CA GLY A 394 13.63 -29.66 52.91
C GLY A 394 14.32 -30.95 53.31
N ALA A 395 15.54 -30.84 53.82
CA ALA A 395 16.25 -31.94 54.48
C ALA A 395 15.68 -32.09 55.90
N PRO A 396 15.41 -33.31 56.40
CA PRO A 396 14.95 -33.50 57.76
C PRO A 396 16.14 -33.48 58.73
N HIS A 397 16.01 -32.63 59.75
CA HIS A 397 16.83 -32.64 60.97
C HIS A 397 16.77 -34.02 61.64
N LYS A 398 17.92 -34.65 61.87
CA LYS A 398 18.09 -35.70 62.88
C LYS A 398 19.15 -35.26 63.88
N SER A 399 18.69 -34.97 65.09
CA SER A 399 19.50 -34.75 66.28
C SER A 399 20.17 -36.07 66.70
N GLY A 400 21.46 -35.97 67.03
CA GLY A 400 22.24 -37.09 67.56
C GLY A 400 21.83 -37.41 68.99
N ASN A 401 21.80 -38.71 69.29
CA ASN A 401 21.97 -39.18 70.66
C ASN A 401 22.91 -40.38 70.64
N SER A 402 23.99 -40.25 71.38
CA SER A 402 25.04 -41.23 71.62
C SER A 402 24.56 -42.35 72.55
N LYS A 403 24.90 -43.61 72.25
CA LYS A 403 25.32 -44.60 73.26
C LYS A 403 25.92 -45.87 72.63
N ALA A 404 27.19 -46.07 72.96
CA ALA A 404 27.90 -47.30 73.33
C ALA A 404 27.49 -48.67 72.74
N GLY A 405 28.50 -49.37 72.23
CA GLY A 405 28.82 -50.71 72.78
C GLY A 405 28.71 -51.92 71.84
N ALA A 406 29.85 -52.58 71.66
CA ALA A 406 30.05 -54.01 71.40
C ALA A 406 29.81 -54.60 69.97
N LYS A 407 30.94 -54.92 69.34
CA LYS A 407 31.23 -56.07 68.44
C LYS A 407 30.91 -57.43 69.13
N PRO A 408 31.03 -58.63 68.49
CA PRO A 408 31.31 -58.99 67.08
C PRO A 408 30.50 -60.22 66.54
N SER A 409 30.95 -60.78 65.40
CA SER A 409 30.68 -62.11 64.81
C SER A 409 29.39 -62.23 64.01
N GLY A 410 29.30 -62.95 62.88
CA GLY A 410 30.17 -63.82 62.09
C GLY A 410 29.26 -64.25 60.92
N GLY A 411 29.71 -64.25 59.66
CA GLY A 411 30.29 -65.45 59.07
C GLY A 411 29.24 -66.24 58.27
N LYS A 412 29.50 -66.31 56.96
CA LYS A 412 28.84 -67.08 55.88
C LYS A 412 27.57 -66.50 55.26
#